data_AF-A0A7M3XZT1-F1
#
_entry.id   AF-A0A7M3XZT1-F1
#
_cell.length_a   1.000
_cell.length_b   1.000
_cell.length_c   1.000
_cell.angle_alpha   90.00
_cell.angle_beta   90.00
_cell.angle_gamma   90.00
#
_symmetry.space_group_name_H-M   'P 1'
#
loop_
_entity.id
_entity.type
_entity.pdbx_description
1 polymer ?
#
loop_
_entity_poly.entity_id
_entity_poly.type
_entity_poly.pdbx_seq_one_letter_code
_entity_poly.pdbx_strand_id
1 'polypeptide(L)' 'VDGDHERASLETVLGEVAEWYDEGIVTEIEDINAHPFWAAEAVHHDYFANNPQNPYCGFVVAPKVNKVRAKHAALFER' A
#
# COMPACT_ATOMS: atom_id res chain seq x y z
N VAL A 1 -6.91 11.83 0.79
CA VAL A 1 -5.76 12.75 0.83
C VAL A 1 -5.92 13.69 1.99
N ASP A 2 -4.86 13.84 2.76
CA ASP A 2 -4.70 14.76 3.86
C ASP A 2 -3.87 15.97 3.39
N GLY A 3 -4.55 16.90 2.72
CA GLY A 3 -3.96 18.15 2.22
C GLY A 3 -3.24 18.07 0.86
N ASP A 4 -2.76 19.24 0.42
CA ASP A 4 -2.24 19.46 -0.94
C ASP A 4 -0.92 18.73 -1.21
N HIS A 5 -0.07 18.56 -0.20
CA HIS A 5 1.22 17.88 -0.35
C HIS A 5 1.06 16.39 -0.69
N GLU A 6 0.13 15.70 -0.04
CA GLU A 6 -0.15 14.29 -0.34
C GLU A 6 -0.78 14.16 -1.72
N ARG A 7 -1.74 15.04 -2.06
CA ARG A 7 -2.36 15.08 -3.39
C ARG A 7 -1.32 15.25 -4.50
N ALA A 8 -0.44 16.24 -4.40
CA ALA A 8 0.61 16.48 -5.40
C ALA A 8 1.56 15.28 -5.55
N SER A 9 1.87 14.61 -4.44
CA SER A 9 2.71 13.41 -4.44
C SER A 9 2.03 12.25 -5.18
N LEU A 10 0.74 12.02 -4.93
CA LEU A 10 -0.06 11.00 -5.61
C LEU A 10 -0.19 11.26 -7.10
N GLU A 11 -0.50 12.51 -7.49
CA GLU A 11 -0.62 12.90 -8.90
C GLU A 11 0.69 12.70 -9.66
N THR A 12 1.83 13.03 -9.02
CA THR A 12 3.17 12.77 -9.58
C THR A 12 3.38 11.28 -9.82
N VAL A 13 3.15 10.45 -8.80
CA VAL A 13 3.34 8.98 -8.90
C VAL A 13 2.40 8.36 -9.93
N LEU A 14 1.13 8.79 -9.99
CA LEU A 14 0.19 8.30 -10.99
C LEU A 14 0.62 8.64 -12.42
N GLY A 15 1.20 9.82 -12.63
CA GLY A 15 1.82 10.18 -13.91
C GLY A 15 2.97 9.25 -14.28
N GLU A 16 3.87 8.97 -13.33
CA GLU A 16 5.02 8.08 -13.55
C GLU A 16 4.59 6.63 -13.83
N VAL A 17 3.62 6.11 -13.07
CA VAL A 17 3.20 4.71 -13.21
C VAL A 17 2.24 4.47 -14.37
N ALA A 18 1.60 5.52 -14.90
CA ALA A 18 0.72 5.41 -16.08
C ALA A 18 1.48 4.87 -17.31
N GLU A 19 2.78 5.17 -17.43
CA GLU A 19 3.63 4.64 -18.50
C GLU A 19 3.82 3.11 -18.44
N TRP A 20 3.47 2.46 -17.32
CA TRP A 20 3.66 1.02 -17.13
C TRP A 20 2.45 0.19 -17.54
N TYR A 21 1.33 0.82 -17.86
CA TYR A 21 0.07 0.14 -18.18
C TYR A 21 -0.46 0.61 -19.54
N ASP A 22 -1.01 -0.32 -20.32
CA ASP A 22 -1.66 0.01 -21.59
C ASP A 22 -3.02 0.69 -21.38
N GLU A 23 -3.66 0.39 -20.24
CA GLU A 23 -4.96 0.95 -19.84
C GLU A 23 -4.79 2.01 -18.73
N GLY A 24 -5.77 2.93 -18.65
CA GLY A 24 -5.75 4.01 -17.67
C GLY A 24 -5.84 3.52 -16.23
N ILE A 25 -5.13 4.19 -15.32
CA ILE A 25 -5.17 3.89 -13.89
C ILE A 25 -6.52 4.30 -13.31
N VAL A 26 -7.15 3.40 -12.55
CA VAL A 26 -8.49 3.58 -11.95
C VAL A 26 -8.46 4.01 -10.47
N THR A 27 -7.30 4.42 -9.96
CA THR A 27 -7.14 4.87 -8.58
C THR A 27 -7.86 6.20 -8.35
N GLU A 28 -8.70 6.26 -7.32
CA GLU A 28 -9.46 7.44 -6.93
C GLU A 28 -8.69 8.30 -5.90
N ILE A 29 -8.77 9.64 -6.03
CA ILE A 29 -8.09 10.61 -5.16
C ILE A 29 -9.11 11.57 -4.52
N GLU A 30 -9.66 11.17 -3.39
CA GLU A 30 -10.59 11.97 -2.59
C GLU A 30 -9.96 12.53 -1.33
N ASP A 31 -10.58 13.56 -0.73
CA ASP A 31 -10.21 14.04 0.61
C ASP A 31 -10.40 12.93 1.65
N ILE A 32 -9.48 12.82 2.62
CA ILE A 32 -9.56 11.79 3.67
C ILE A 32 -10.84 11.90 4.51
N ASN A 33 -11.46 13.09 4.56
CA ASN A 33 -12.69 13.37 5.28
C ASN A 33 -13.95 13.34 4.38
N ALA A 34 -13.82 12.97 3.09
CA ALA A 34 -14.98 12.84 2.19
C ALA A 34 -15.97 11.77 2.70
N HIS A 35 -15.44 10.76 3.40
CA HIS A 35 -16.21 9.66 3.96
C HIS A 35 -15.78 9.33 5.40
N PRO A 36 -16.69 8.83 6.25
CA PRO A 36 -16.32 8.37 7.59
C PRO A 36 -15.39 7.14 7.51
N PHE A 37 -14.31 7.17 8.28
CA PHE A 37 -13.44 6.02 8.48
C PHE A 37 -13.98 5.12 9.60
N TRP A 38 -14.20 3.85 9.29
CA TRP A 38 -14.59 2.82 10.26
C TRP A 38 -13.44 1.85 10.43
N ALA A 39 -12.84 1.83 11.62
CA ALA A 39 -11.78 0.89 11.93
C ALA A 39 -12.29 -0.56 11.78
N ALA A 40 -11.49 -1.40 11.14
CA ALA A 40 -11.77 -2.83 11.04
C ALA A 40 -11.68 -3.52 12.42
N GLU A 41 -12.20 -4.73 12.52
CA GLU A 41 -12.12 -5.52 13.73
C GLU A 41 -10.66 -5.84 14.11
N ALA A 42 -10.39 -5.99 15.41
CA ALA A 42 -9.04 -6.21 15.94
C ALA A 42 -8.33 -7.44 15.33
N VAL A 43 -9.08 -8.44 14.86
CA VAL A 43 -8.51 -9.63 14.19
C VAL A 43 -7.86 -9.30 12.84
N HIS A 44 -8.19 -8.16 12.23
CA HIS A 44 -7.57 -7.67 10.99
C HIS A 44 -6.28 -6.88 11.25
N HIS A 45 -6.02 -6.47 12.49
CA HIS A 45 -4.84 -5.70 12.85
C HIS A 45 -3.62 -6.62 12.96
N ASP A 46 -2.48 -6.17 12.45
CA ASP A 46 -1.22 -6.92 12.42
C ASP A 46 -1.38 -8.35 11.89
N TYR A 47 -2.29 -8.56 10.93
CA TYR A 47 -2.75 -9.88 10.51
C TYR A 47 -1.61 -10.84 10.17
N PHE A 48 -0.61 -10.38 9.41
CA PHE A 48 0.53 -11.20 9.03
C PHE A 48 1.37 -11.64 10.23
N ALA A 49 1.57 -10.75 11.22
CA ALA A 49 2.33 -11.06 12.43
C ALA A 49 1.54 -11.98 13.37
N ASN A 50 0.23 -11.79 13.46
CA ASN A 50 -0.66 -12.55 14.34
C ASN A 50 -1.09 -13.92 13.76
N ASN A 51 -0.93 -14.14 12.45
CA ASN A 51 -1.35 -15.38 11.76
C ASN A 51 -0.21 -16.03 10.95
N PRO A 52 0.97 -16.29 11.54
CA PRO A 52 2.15 -16.75 10.79
C PRO A 52 1.97 -18.13 10.14
N GLN A 53 1.07 -18.97 10.67
CA GLN A 53 0.77 -20.31 10.15
C GLN A 53 -0.28 -20.30 9.03
N ASN A 54 -0.91 -19.15 8.75
CA ASN A 54 -1.89 -19.09 7.68
C ASN A 54 -1.18 -19.21 6.31
N PRO A 55 -1.53 -20.18 5.46
CA PRO A 55 -0.88 -20.38 4.16
C PRO A 55 -0.96 -19.14 3.27
N TYR A 56 -2.02 -18.32 3.38
CA TYR A 56 -2.11 -17.05 2.66
C TYR A 56 -0.94 -16.11 2.99
N CYS A 57 -0.53 -16.06 4.26
CA CYS A 57 0.61 -15.25 4.69
C CYS A 57 1.90 -15.72 4.03
N GLY A 58 2.14 -17.04 4.01
CA GLY A 58 3.33 -17.64 3.40
C GLY A 58 3.39 -17.48 1.88
N PHE A 59 2.28 -17.73 1.18
CA PHE A 59 2.27 -17.77 -0.29
C PHE A 59 2.02 -16.41 -0.95
N VAL A 60 1.34 -15.47 -0.28
CA VAL A 60 0.93 -14.19 -0.90
C VAL A 60 1.64 -13.00 -0.27
N VAL A 61 1.71 -12.91 1.05
CA VAL A 61 2.23 -11.72 1.75
C VAL A 61 3.76 -11.74 1.80
N ALA A 62 4.36 -12.83 2.29
CA ALA A 62 5.81 -12.92 2.48
C ALA A 62 6.63 -12.62 1.21
N PRO A 63 6.26 -13.12 0.00
CA PRO A 63 7.00 -12.81 -1.22
C PRO A 63 6.97 -11.31 -1.57
N LYS A 64 5.85 -10.61 -1.34
CA LYS A 64 5.73 -9.17 -1.60
C LYS A 64 6.63 -8.37 -0.66
N VAL A 65 6.63 -8.71 0.63
CA VAL A 65 7.49 -8.06 1.64
C VAL A 65 8.97 -8.29 1.32
N ASN A 66 9.35 -9.53 1.00
CA ASN A 66 10.72 -9.88 0.63
C ASN A 66 11.19 -9.11 -0.61
N LYS A 67 10.33 -8.93 -1.62
CA LYS A 67 10.64 -8.15 -2.81
C LYS A 67 10.95 -6.69 -2.48
N VAL A 68 10.16 -6.07 -1.61
CA VAL A 68 10.39 -4.69 -1.17
C VAL A 68 11.70 -4.56 -0.38
N ARG A 69 11.93 -5.46 0.58
CA ARG A 69 13.18 -5.48 1.37
C ARG A 69 14.42 -5.66 0.49
N ALA A 70 14.36 -6.55 -0.50
CA ALA A 70 15.47 -6.77 -1.42
C ALA A 70 15.71 -5.57 -2.35
N LYS A 71 14.64 -4.98 -2.92
CA LYS A 71 14.76 -3.86 -3.87
C LYS A 71 15.13 -2.54 -3.20
N HIS A 72 14.71 -2.35 -1.95
CA HIS A 72 14.86 -1.10 -1.20
C HIS A 72 15.65 -1.29 0.10
N ALA A 73 16.63 -2.20 0.12
CA ALA A 73 17.38 -2.57 1.32
C ALA A 73 17.90 -1.36 2.11
N ALA A 74 18.38 -0.32 1.42
CA ALA A 74 18.87 0.92 2.02
C ALA A 74 17.82 1.68 2.87
N LEU A 75 16.52 1.44 2.66
CA LEU A 75 15.44 2.02 3.50
C LEU A 75 15.17 1.20 4.77
N PHE A 76 15.70 -0.01 4.87
CA PHE A 76 15.48 -0.94 5.99
C PHE A 76 16.72 -1.15 6.88
N GLU A 77 17.88 -0.71 6.42
CA GLU A 77 19.10 -0.65 7.23
C GLU A 77 19.00 0.59 8.15
N ARG A 78 18.65 0.35 9.41
CA ARG A 78 18.84 1.29 10.52
C ARG A 78 19.64 0.59 11.61
#